data_AF-A0A090RXF3-F1
#
_entry.id   AF-A0A090RXF3-F1
#
_cell.length_a   1.000
_cell.length_b   1.000
_cell.length_c   1.000
_cell.angle_alpha   90.00
_cell.angle_beta   90.00
_cell.angle_gamma   90.00
#
_symmetry.space_group_name_H-M   'P 1'
#
loop_
_entity.id
_entity.type
_entity.pdbx_description
1 polymer ?
#
loop_
_entity_poly.entity_id
_entity_poly.type
_entity_poly.pdbx_seq_one_letter_code
_entity_poly.pdbx_strand_id
1 'polypeptide(L)'
;MNKDFERDFNLGGTIERAISGKYELKAGAVFHEAWQQTMKHFLSFSPAIVALIVVQLGIFYIALKLQLGDPSVILQGFQDPSLLNEGIFQAIFVANFSYEVVSAPVYAGISLMAMSHAAGLTTKPRHIAKGFNIRFP
;
A
#
# COMPACT_ATOMS: atom_id res chain seq x y z
N MET A 1 37.99 -19.65 -17.61
CA MET A 1 37.14 -18.46 -17.84
C MET A 1 35.78 -18.99 -18.25
N ASN A 2 34.87 -19.18 -17.30
CA ASN A 2 33.60 -19.86 -17.53
C ASN A 2 32.50 -18.82 -17.78
N LYS A 3 31.88 -18.87 -18.96
CA LYS A 3 30.83 -17.97 -19.42
C LYS A 3 29.46 -18.54 -19.02
N ASP A 4 29.20 -18.72 -17.73
CA ASP A 4 27.88 -19.17 -17.24
C ASP A 4 27.51 -18.46 -15.93
N PHE A 5 27.66 -17.13 -15.89
CA PHE A 5 26.87 -16.35 -14.95
C PHE A 5 25.49 -16.19 -15.59
N GLU A 6 24.58 -17.11 -15.26
CA GLU A 6 23.15 -16.96 -15.53
C GLU A 6 22.74 -15.53 -15.16
N ARG A 7 22.21 -14.81 -16.14
CA ARG A 7 21.69 -13.46 -15.97
C ARG A 7 20.32 -13.54 -15.27
N ASP A 8 20.30 -14.08 -14.06
CA ASP A 8 19.11 -14.08 -13.23
C ASP A 8 19.05 -12.75 -12.50
N PHE A 9 18.62 -11.73 -13.24
CA PHE A 9 18.10 -10.47 -12.74
C PHE A 9 18.98 -9.71 -11.72
N ASN A 10 19.84 -8.81 -12.22
CA ASN A 10 20.60 -7.89 -11.36
C ASN A 10 19.72 -6.71 -10.92
N LEU A 11 19.38 -6.68 -9.63
CA LEU A 11 18.49 -5.72 -9.01
C LEU A 11 19.31 -4.67 -8.25
N GLY A 12 19.80 -3.67 -9.00
CA GLY A 12 20.62 -2.58 -8.47
C GLY A 12 22.12 -2.92 -8.33
N GLY A 13 22.99 -1.91 -8.46
CA GLY A 13 24.44 -2.08 -8.43
C GLY A 13 25.02 -2.74 -9.70
N THR A 14 26.34 -2.80 -9.79
CA THR A 14 27.06 -3.47 -10.89
C THR A 14 27.92 -4.60 -10.35
N ILE A 15 27.98 -5.71 -11.08
CA ILE A 15 28.74 -6.91 -10.71
C ILE A 15 30.23 -6.56 -10.57
N GLU A 16 30.71 -5.66 -11.41
CA GLU A 16 32.08 -5.15 -11.39
C GLU A 16 32.40 -4.40 -10.09
N ARG A 17 31.46 -3.58 -9.61
CA ARG A 17 31.59 -2.89 -8.32
C ARG A 17 31.54 -3.92 -7.19
N ALA A 18 30.74 -4.98 -7.36
CA ALA A 18 30.59 -6.01 -6.36
C ALA A 18 31.89 -6.81 -6.12
N ILE A 19 32.57 -7.16 -7.21
CA ILE A 19 33.84 -7.89 -7.22
C ILE A 19 35.00 -6.98 -6.79
N SER A 20 34.93 -5.68 -7.08
CA SER A 20 36.02 -4.73 -6.77
C SER A 20 36.24 -4.47 -5.28
N GLY A 21 35.29 -4.82 -4.41
CA GLY A 21 35.36 -4.59 -2.96
C GLY A 21 35.32 -3.11 -2.53
N LYS A 22 35.26 -2.17 -3.48
CA LYS A 22 35.25 -0.73 -3.22
C LYS A 22 33.81 -0.23 -3.08
N TYR A 23 33.29 -0.32 -1.86
CA TYR A 23 32.00 0.26 -1.50
C TYR A 23 32.21 1.42 -0.53
N GLU A 24 31.59 2.56 -0.83
CA GLU A 24 31.57 3.71 0.06
C GLU A 24 30.10 3.95 0.46
N LEU A 25 29.72 3.48 1.65
CA LEU A 25 28.37 3.66 2.18
C LEU A 25 28.29 5.01 2.89
N LYS A 26 28.00 6.07 2.13
CA LYS A 26 27.66 7.38 2.70
C LYS A 26 26.16 7.42 2.96
N ALA A 27 25.76 7.42 4.23
CA ALA A 27 24.34 7.44 4.62
C ALA A 27 23.56 8.55 3.90
N GLY A 28 24.12 9.77 3.81
CA GLY A 28 23.47 10.88 3.11
C GLY A 28 23.28 10.65 1.60
N ALA A 29 24.21 9.98 0.94
CA ALA A 29 24.09 9.65 -0.48
C ALA A 29 22.98 8.60 -0.72
N VAL A 30 22.88 7.61 0.18
CA VAL A 30 21.82 6.58 0.12
C VAL A 30 20.44 7.20 0.28
N PHE A 31 20.25 8.08 1.27
CA PHE A 31 18.97 8.77 1.45
C PHE A 31 18.62 9.68 0.26
N HIS A 32 19.60 10.37 -0.31
CA HIS A 32 19.38 11.21 -1.49
C HIS A 32 18.95 10.38 -2.71
N GLU A 33 19.61 9.25 -2.95
CA GLU A 33 19.27 8.33 -4.04
C GLU A 33 17.87 7.71 -3.85
N ALA A 34 17.55 7.27 -2.62
CA ALA A 34 16.22 6.77 -2.28
C ALA A 34 15.12 7.83 -2.48
N TRP A 35 15.38 9.08 -2.08
CA TRP A 35 14.45 10.18 -2.27
C TRP A 35 14.21 10.49 -3.75
N GLN A 36 15.29 10.54 -4.54
CA GLN A 36 15.19 10.78 -5.98
C GLN A 36 14.39 9.69 -6.69
N GLN A 37 14.60 8.42 -6.34
CA GLN A 37 13.83 7.31 -6.89
C GLN A 37 12.37 7.34 -6.46
N THR A 38 12.09 7.71 -5.21
CA THR A 38 10.72 7.87 -4.70
C THR A 38 9.97 8.93 -5.52
N MET A 39 10.57 10.12 -5.69
CA MET A 39 9.97 11.21 -6.48
C MET A 39 9.74 10.82 -7.94
N LYS A 40 10.65 10.06 -8.55
CA LYS A 40 10.54 9.61 -9.94
C LYS A 40 9.32 8.70 -10.16
N HIS A 41 9.04 7.80 -9.20
CA HIS A 41 7.96 6.82 -9.33
C HIS A 41 6.64 7.24 -8.66
N PHE A 42 6.65 8.31 -7.85
CA PHE A 42 5.47 8.79 -7.11
C PHE A 42 4.26 9.05 -8.00
N LEU A 43 4.43 9.78 -9.11
CA LEU A 43 3.33 10.09 -10.03
C LEU A 43 2.79 8.85 -10.74
N SER A 44 3.68 7.94 -11.15
CA SER A 44 3.28 6.67 -11.79
C SER A 44 2.53 5.74 -10.83
N PHE A 45 2.73 5.92 -9.52
CA PHE A 45 2.07 5.16 -8.47
C PHE A 45 0.75 5.78 -8.00
N SER A 46 0.56 7.09 -8.20
CA SER A 46 -0.64 7.82 -7.76
C SER A 46 -1.99 7.20 -8.18
N PRO A 47 -2.16 6.59 -9.38
CA PRO A 47 -3.44 5.97 -9.75
C PRO A 47 -3.80 4.77 -8.85
N ALA A 48 -2.78 4.02 -8.39
CA ALA A 48 -2.98 2.90 -7.47
C ALA A 48 -3.39 3.38 -6.08
N ILE A 49 -2.85 4.52 -5.62
CA ILE A 49 -3.27 5.15 -4.36
C ILE A 49 -4.74 5.60 -4.46
N VAL A 50 -5.13 6.24 -5.56
CA VAL A 50 -6.53 6.67 -5.76
C VAL A 50 -7.47 5.47 -5.75
N ALA A 51 -7.11 4.39 -6.46
CA ALA A 51 -7.89 3.16 -6.44
C ALA A 51 -8.00 2.56 -5.03
N LEU A 52 -6.92 2.58 -4.24
CA LEU A 52 -6.93 2.14 -2.85
C LEU A 52 -7.91 2.96 -2.02
N ILE A 53 -7.87 4.29 -2.12
CA ILE A 53 -8.77 5.20 -1.39
C ILE A 53 -10.24 4.89 -1.73
N VAL A 54 -10.55 4.62 -2.99
CA VAL A 54 -11.92 4.25 -3.42
C VAL A 54 -12.37 2.94 -2.77
N VAL A 55 -11.52 1.91 -2.79
CA VAL A 55 -11.82 0.61 -2.15
C VAL A 55 -12.03 0.79 -0.65
N GLN A 56 -11.15 1.57 -0.02
CA GLN A 56 -11.17 1.94 1.38
C GLN A 56 -12.48 2.63 1.80
N LEU A 57 -12.91 3.65 1.06
CA LEU A 57 -14.20 4.32 1.28
C LEU A 57 -15.38 3.37 1.07
N GLY A 58 -15.30 2.47 0.09
CA GLY A 58 -16.30 1.44 -0.15
C GLY A 58 -16.48 0.49 1.03
N ILE A 59 -15.37 -0.06 1.56
CA ILE A 59 -15.38 -0.95 2.72
C ILE A 59 -15.96 -0.22 3.94
N PHE A 60 -15.52 1.01 4.19
CA PHE A 60 -15.99 1.81 5.32
C PHE A 60 -17.50 2.09 5.23
N TYR A 61 -17.99 2.49 4.05
CA TYR A 61 -19.41 2.72 3.82
C TYR A 61 -20.25 1.44 4.03
N ILE A 62 -19.78 0.30 3.50
CA ILE A 62 -20.47 -0.99 3.68
C ILE A 62 -20.50 -1.37 5.17
N ALA A 63 -19.39 -1.21 5.89
CA ALA A 63 -19.34 -1.50 7.32
C ALA A 63 -20.31 -0.63 8.13
N LEU A 64 -20.35 0.68 7.85
CA LEU A 64 -21.31 1.59 8.49
C LEU A 64 -22.76 1.21 8.18
N LYS A 65 -23.08 0.91 6.92
CA LYS A 65 -24.42 0.50 6.51
C LYS A 65 -24.86 -0.81 7.20
N LEU A 66 -23.95 -1.77 7.37
CA LEU A 66 -24.25 -3.02 8.07
C LEU A 66 -24.54 -2.80 9.57
N GLN A 67 -23.94 -1.78 10.18
CA GLN A 67 -24.00 -1.60 11.62
C GLN A 67 -25.06 -0.60 12.07
N LEU A 68 -25.33 0.43 11.26
CA LEU A 68 -26.30 1.50 11.55
C LEU A 68 -27.58 1.40 10.68
N GLY A 69 -27.58 0.57 9.64
CA GLY A 69 -28.66 0.49 8.65
C GLY A 69 -28.65 1.69 7.70
N ASP A 70 -28.91 2.89 8.25
CA ASP A 70 -28.90 4.15 7.52
C ASP A 70 -27.72 5.04 7.95
N PRO A 71 -26.67 5.18 7.13
CA PRO A 71 -25.51 6.03 7.45
C PRO A 71 -25.84 7.52 7.59
N SER A 72 -27.01 7.97 7.13
CA SER A 72 -27.41 9.38 7.21
C SER A 72 -27.60 9.88 8.63
N VAL A 73 -27.79 8.98 9.61
CA VAL A 73 -27.83 9.32 11.04
C VAL A 73 -26.54 9.98 11.54
N ILE A 74 -25.39 9.69 10.92
CA ILE A 74 -24.11 10.32 11.24
C ILE A 74 -24.11 11.78 10.75
N LEU A 75 -24.68 12.04 9.58
CA LEU A 75 -24.80 13.40 9.03
C LEU A 75 -25.77 14.25 9.85
N GLN A 76 -26.87 13.64 10.34
CA GLN A 76 -27.82 14.28 11.24
C GLN A 76 -27.19 14.56 12.62
N GLY A 77 -26.41 13.63 13.15
CA GLY A 77 -25.66 13.82 14.40
C GLY A 77 -24.59 14.91 14.34
N PHE A 78 -24.12 15.29 13.14
CA PHE A 78 -23.26 16.46 12.96
C PHE A 78 -24.01 17.79 13.10
N GLN A 79 -25.32 17.80 12.80
CA GLN A 79 -26.18 18.98 12.95
C GLN A 79 -26.76 19.07 14.37
N ASP A 80 -27.07 17.93 14.98
CA ASP A 80 -27.53 17.84 16.36
C ASP A 80 -26.73 16.79 17.15
N PRO A 81 -25.73 17.23 17.96
CA PRO A 81 -24.88 16.34 18.75
C PRO A 81 -25.66 15.50 19.77
N SER A 82 -26.90 15.88 20.13
CA SER A 82 -27.72 15.12 21.07
C SER A 82 -28.21 13.77 20.50
N LEU A 83 -28.17 13.62 19.17
CA LEU A 83 -28.50 12.39 18.46
C LEU A 83 -27.32 11.40 18.43
N LEU A 84 -26.12 11.82 18.84
CA LEU A 84 -24.94 10.96 18.90
C LEU A 84 -24.96 10.12 20.19
N ASN A 85 -25.47 8.90 20.06
CA ASN A 85 -25.53 7.89 21.10
C ASN A 85 -24.35 6.90 21.03
N GLU A 86 -24.11 6.15 22.12
CA GLU A 86 -22.99 5.20 22.23
C GLU A 86 -22.94 4.16 21.09
N GLY A 87 -24.11 3.77 20.56
CA GLY A 87 -24.21 2.84 19.43
C GLY A 87 -23.59 3.39 18.13
N ILE A 88 -23.69 4.70 17.87
CA ILE A 88 -23.05 5.33 16.72
C ILE A 88 -21.53 5.34 16.89
N PHE A 89 -21.03 5.65 18.09
CA PHE A 89 -19.59 5.58 18.37
C PHE A 89 -19.04 4.16 18.20
N GLN A 90 -19.75 3.15 18.71
CA GLN A 90 -19.35 1.76 18.54
C GLN A 90 -19.35 1.34 17.06
N ALA A 91 -20.36 1.76 16.30
CA ALA A 91 -20.42 1.49 14.86
C ALA A 91 -19.26 2.14 14.09
N ILE A 92 -18.91 3.39 14.40
CA ILE A 92 -17.75 4.07 13.80
C ILE A 92 -16.45 3.34 14.16
N PHE A 93 -16.31 2.89 15.42
CA PHE A 93 -15.12 2.17 15.86
C PHE A 93 -14.96 0.84 15.14
N VAL A 94 -16.03 0.04 15.06
CA VAL A 94 -16.01 -1.24 14.35
C VAL A 94 -15.86 -1.04 12.85
N ALA A 95 -16.42 0.00 12.26
CA ALA A 95 -16.22 0.33 10.86
C ALA A 95 -14.76 0.69 10.55
N ASN A 96 -14.09 1.46 11.41
CA ASN A 96 -12.66 1.75 11.28
C ASN A 96 -11.79 0.50 11.40
N PHE A 97 -12.08 -0.36 12.40
CA PHE A 97 -11.34 -1.61 12.54
C PHE A 97 -11.56 -2.54 11.34
N SER A 98 -12.80 -2.65 10.87
CA SER A 98 -13.16 -3.46 9.69
C SER A 98 -12.49 -2.93 8.44
N TYR A 99 -12.45 -1.61 8.26
CA TYR A 99 -11.69 -0.93 7.21
C TYR A 99 -10.21 -1.34 7.24
N GLU A 100 -9.56 -1.26 8.40
CA GLU A 100 -8.12 -1.49 8.53
C GLU A 100 -7.78 -2.95 8.28
N VAL A 101 -8.55 -3.85 8.90
CA VAL A 101 -8.41 -5.28 8.69
C VAL A 101 -8.65 -5.58 7.22
N VAL A 102 -9.81 -5.31 6.64
CA VAL A 102 -10.14 -5.75 5.28
C VAL A 102 -9.25 -5.09 4.21
N SER A 103 -8.79 -3.85 4.41
CA SER A 103 -7.97 -3.14 3.42
C SER A 103 -6.48 -3.47 3.48
N ALA A 104 -5.94 -3.93 4.62
CA ALA A 104 -4.52 -4.22 4.77
C ALA A 104 -3.92 -5.21 3.73
N PRO A 105 -4.60 -6.28 3.29
CA PRO A 105 -4.12 -7.13 2.20
C PRO A 105 -4.02 -6.38 0.87
N VAL A 106 -4.97 -5.49 0.58
CA VAL A 106 -4.96 -4.66 -0.63
C VAL A 106 -3.78 -3.68 -0.57
N TYR A 107 -3.57 -3.05 0.59
CA TYR A 107 -2.44 -2.16 0.84
C TYR A 107 -1.09 -2.87 0.66
N ALA A 108 -0.94 -4.07 1.23
CA ALA A 108 0.26 -4.89 1.07
C ALA A 108 0.51 -5.27 -0.39
N GLY A 109 -0.54 -5.68 -1.12
CA GLY A 109 -0.45 -6.01 -2.54
C GLY A 109 -0.04 -4.84 -3.42
N ILE A 110 -0.59 -3.64 -3.18
CA ILE A 110 -0.21 -2.41 -3.87
C ILE A 110 1.24 -2.03 -3.55
N SER A 111 1.67 -2.17 -2.30
CA SER A 111 3.06 -1.90 -1.88
C SER A 111 4.06 -2.84 -2.55
N LEU A 112 3.74 -4.13 -2.63
CA LEU A 112 4.54 -5.13 -3.38
C LEU A 112 4.60 -4.81 -4.87
N MET A 113 3.50 -4.33 -5.44
CA MET A 113 3.45 -3.89 -6.83
C MET A 113 4.35 -2.65 -7.05
N ALA A 114 4.31 -1.69 -6.14
CA ALA A 114 5.15 -0.49 -6.20
C ALA A 114 6.63 -0.85 -6.12
N MET A 115 7.03 -1.72 -5.18
CA MET A 115 8.41 -2.18 -5.05
C MET A 115 8.88 -2.91 -6.32
N SER A 116 8.05 -3.80 -6.88
CA SER A 116 8.37 -4.51 -8.12
C SER A 116 8.54 -3.54 -9.29
N HIS A 117 7.67 -2.53 -9.40
CA HIS A 117 7.76 -1.52 -10.46
C HIS A 117 9.00 -0.62 -10.31
N ALA A 118 9.35 -0.23 -9.07
CA ALA A 118 10.58 0.52 -8.78
C ALA A 118 11.85 -0.29 -9.09
N ALA A 119 11.78 -1.62 -8.92
CA ALA A 119 12.83 -2.56 -9.30
C ALA A 119 12.94 -2.81 -10.82
N GLY A 120 12.05 -2.24 -11.65
CA GLY A 120 12.01 -2.48 -13.09
C GLY A 120 11.33 -3.79 -13.50
N LEU A 121 10.65 -4.48 -12.58
CA LEU A 121 9.85 -5.66 -12.89
C LEU A 121 8.47 -5.26 -13.42
N THR A 122 8.04 -5.91 -14.49
CA THR A 122 6.69 -5.71 -15.02
C THR A 122 5.65 -6.20 -14.02
N THR A 123 4.75 -5.34 -13.59
CA THR A 123 3.64 -5.69 -12.71
C THR A 123 2.32 -5.77 -13.47
N LYS A 124 1.42 -6.63 -12.98
CA LYS A 124 0.05 -6.74 -13.50
C LYS A 124 -0.94 -6.38 -12.39
N PRO A 125 -2.10 -5.79 -12.68
CA PRO A 125 -3.12 -5.44 -11.67
C PRO A 125 -3.51 -6.61 -10.77
N ARG A 126 -3.49 -7.84 -11.29
CA ARG A 126 -3.74 -9.07 -10.52
C ARG A 126 -2.77 -9.28 -9.35
N HIS A 127 -1.60 -8.63 -9.33
CA HIS A 127 -0.65 -8.74 -8.24
C HIS A 127 -1.11 -8.04 -6.96
N ILE A 128 -2.09 -7.12 -7.03
CA ILE A 128 -2.70 -6.52 -5.84
C ILE A 128 -3.36 -7.60 -4.97
N ALA A 129 -3.97 -8.61 -5.60
CA ALA A 129 -4.59 -9.72 -4.89
C ALA A 129 -3.57 -10.64 -4.18
N LYS A 130 -2.26 -10.58 -4.51
CA LYS A 130 -1.24 -11.38 -3.81
C LYS A 130 -1.13 -11.01 -2.33
N GLY A 131 -1.51 -9.80 -1.94
CA GLY A 131 -1.54 -9.43 -0.52
C GLY A 131 -2.56 -10.21 0.31
N PHE A 132 -3.61 -10.77 -0.31
CA PHE A 132 -4.54 -11.68 0.39
C PHE A 132 -3.89 -13.01 0.77
N ASN A 133 -2.98 -13.53 -0.07
CA ASN A 133 -2.21 -14.75 0.23
C ASN A 133 -1.23 -14.56 1.40
N ILE A 134 -0.86 -13.34 1.76
CA ILE A 134 0.02 -13.07 2.91
C ILE A 134 -0.76 -13.17 4.22
N ARG A 135 -2.07 -12.94 4.19
CA ARG A 135 -2.92 -13.01 5.39
C ARG A 135 -3.42 -14.41 5.71
N PHE A 136 -3.65 -15.23 4.68
CA PHE A 136 -4.14 -16.59 4.85
C PHE A 136 -3.05 -17.56 4.39
N PRO A 137 -2.37 -18.29 5.29
CA PRO A 137 -1.41 -19.33 4.93
C PRO A 137 -2.07 -20.50 4.21
#